data_AF-A0A225SPV5-F1
#
_entry.id   AF-A0A225SPV5-F1
#
_cell.length_a   1.000
_cell.length_b   1.000
_cell.length_c   1.000
_cell.angle_alpha   90.00
_cell.angle_beta   90.00
_cell.angle_gamma   90.00
#
_symmetry.space_group_name_H-M   'P 1'
#
loop_
_entity.id
_entity.type
_entity.pdbx_description
1 polymer ?
#
loop_
_entity_poly.entity_id
_entity_poly.type
_entity_poly.pdbx_seq_one_letter_code
_entity_poly.pdbx_strand_id
1 'polypeptide(L)'
;MKQDITFQDSILKALVLDENVFHNINSIMSITKTEEGHRRKIAYHLMLMEDMNLIVKSVSSALDEYRVSATGQERFAWLEKNSANVA
;
A
#
# COMPACT_ATOMS: atom_id res chain seq x y z
N MET A 1 4.16 11.60 16.53
CA MET A 1 4.58 10.62 15.52
C MET A 1 3.58 9.45 15.44
N LYS A 2 2.30 9.70 15.07
CA LYS A 2 1.28 8.63 14.96
C LYS A 2 0.52 8.61 13.62
N GLN A 3 0.73 9.58 12.74
CA GLN A 3 -0.06 9.74 11.50
C GLN A 3 0.53 9.02 10.28
N ASP A 4 1.76 8.51 10.35
CA ASP A 4 2.42 7.92 9.17
C ASP A 4 2.20 6.40 9.03
N ILE A 5 1.90 5.69 10.13
CA ILE A 5 1.62 4.24 10.12
C ILE A 5 0.24 3.96 9.52
N THR A 6 -0.76 4.75 9.89
CA THR A 6 -2.15 4.59 9.39
C THR A 6 -2.26 4.77 7.88
N PHE A 7 -1.36 5.56 7.29
CA PHE A 7 -1.33 5.79 5.85
C PHE A 7 -0.74 4.60 5.08
N GLN A 8 0.35 4.00 5.56
CA GLN A 8 0.89 2.76 4.99
C GLN A 8 -0.10 1.60 5.11
N ASP A 9 -0.79 1.50 6.26
CA ASP A 9 -1.82 0.48 6.45
C ASP A 9 -3.00 0.73 5.48
N SER A 10 -3.38 1.98 5.20
CA SER A 10 -4.41 2.31 4.20
C SER A 10 -4.00 1.93 2.78
N ILE A 11 -2.73 2.17 2.40
CA ILE A 11 -2.18 1.71 1.11
C ILE A 11 -2.17 0.19 1.05
N LEU A 12 -1.76 -0.49 2.13
CA LEU A 12 -1.73 -1.95 2.19
C LEU A 12 -3.13 -2.55 2.07
N LYS A 13 -4.12 -1.99 2.77
CA LYS A 13 -5.53 -2.39 2.65
C LYS A 13 -6.05 -2.20 1.23
N ALA A 14 -5.73 -1.07 0.61
CA ALA A 14 -6.11 -0.78 -0.78
C ALA A 14 -5.52 -1.79 -1.77
N LEU A 15 -4.26 -2.20 -1.58
CA LEU A 15 -3.58 -3.17 -2.43
C LEU A 15 -4.05 -4.62 -2.22
N VAL A 16 -4.48 -4.99 -1.01
CA VAL A 16 -4.97 -6.36 -0.73
C VAL A 16 -6.38 -6.59 -1.25
N LEU A 17 -7.25 -5.57 -1.20
CA LEU A 17 -8.64 -5.71 -1.68
C LEU A 17 -8.75 -5.98 -3.20
N ASP A 18 -7.65 -5.84 -3.93
CA ASP A 18 -7.54 -6.15 -5.36
C ASP A 18 -6.43 -7.21 -5.56
N GLU A 19 -6.73 -8.45 -5.15
CA GLU A 19 -5.77 -9.55 -4.98
C GLU A 19 -5.04 -10.00 -6.26
N ASN A 20 -5.36 -9.44 -7.44
CA ASN A 20 -4.96 -10.00 -8.73
C ASN A 20 -4.38 -8.99 -9.74
N VAL A 21 -4.10 -7.74 -9.35
CA VAL A 21 -3.66 -6.71 -10.29
C VAL A 21 -2.38 -6.01 -9.81
N PHE A 22 -1.45 -5.79 -10.73
CA PHE A 22 -0.34 -4.88 -10.50
C PHE A 22 -0.86 -3.43 -10.46
N HIS A 23 -0.71 -2.75 -9.33
CA HIS A 23 -1.17 -1.37 -9.19
C HIS A 23 -0.06 -0.39 -9.44
N ASN A 24 -0.30 0.60 -10.30
CA ASN A 24 0.57 1.76 -10.39
C ASN A 24 0.18 2.87 -9.40
N ILE A 25 1.07 3.85 -9.20
CA ILE A 25 0.84 4.99 -8.30
C ILE A 25 -0.49 5.71 -8.53
N ASN A 26 -0.94 5.87 -9.79
CA ASN A 26 -2.20 6.55 -10.10
C ASN A 26 -3.40 5.72 -9.65
N SER A 27 -3.33 4.39 -9.83
CA SER A 27 -4.34 3.45 -9.34
C SER A 27 -4.44 3.51 -7.81
N ILE A 28 -3.29 3.51 -7.11
CA ILE A 28 -3.22 3.60 -5.65
C ILE A 28 -3.81 4.93 -5.15
N MET A 29 -3.50 6.05 -5.81
CA MET A 29 -4.08 7.36 -5.52
C MET A 29 -5.61 7.37 -5.65
N SER A 30 -6.13 6.75 -6.71
CA SER A 30 -7.56 6.64 -6.96
C SER A 30 -8.27 5.83 -5.87
N ILE A 31 -7.72 4.68 -5.49
CA ILE A 31 -8.29 3.80 -4.46
C ILE A 31 -8.25 4.48 -3.08
N THR A 32 -7.14 5.15 -2.75
CA THR A 32 -6.97 5.84 -1.46
C THR A 32 -7.72 7.18 -1.36
N LYS A 33 -8.42 7.61 -2.43
CA LYS A 33 -9.17 8.88 -2.51
C LYS A 33 -8.33 10.11 -2.12
N THR A 34 -7.04 10.08 -2.42
CA THR A 34 -6.12 11.17 -2.09
C THR A 34 -6.10 12.24 -3.18
N GLU A 35 -6.02 13.52 -2.79
CA GLU A 35 -5.83 14.62 -3.74
C GLU A 35 -4.52 14.49 -4.55
N GLU A 36 -4.52 15.02 -5.79
CA GLU A 36 -3.43 14.91 -6.78
C GLU A 36 -2.04 15.29 -6.22
N GLY A 37 -1.99 16.19 -5.23
CA GLY A 37 -0.76 16.62 -4.55
C GLY A 37 -0.03 15.55 -3.73
N HIS A 38 -0.67 14.42 -3.42
CA HIS A 38 -0.12 13.37 -2.55
C HIS A 38 0.78 12.35 -3.26
N ARG A 39 0.96 12.45 -4.58
CA ARG A 39 1.75 11.52 -5.40
C ARG A 39 3.15 11.25 -4.83
N ARG A 40 3.88 12.30 -4.40
CA ARG A 40 5.22 12.16 -3.82
C ARG A 40 5.21 11.45 -2.46
N LYS A 41 4.19 11.72 -1.64
CA LYS A 41 4.03 11.08 -0.34
C LYS A 41 3.73 9.59 -0.52
N ILE A 42 2.86 9.24 -1.46
CA ILE A 42 2.55 7.85 -1.79
C ILE A 42 3.79 7.15 -2.34
N ALA A 43 4.53 7.75 -3.26
CA ALA A 43 5.79 7.19 -3.76
C ALA A 43 6.80 6.91 -2.63
N TYR A 44 6.94 7.85 -1.68
CA TYR A 44 7.79 7.67 -0.51
C TYR A 44 7.34 6.48 0.35
N HIS A 45 6.04 6.35 0.62
CA HIS A 45 5.54 5.22 1.42
C HIS A 45 5.63 3.90 0.67
N LEU A 46 5.46 3.87 -0.65
CA LEU A 46 5.66 2.67 -1.46
C LEU A 46 7.11 2.20 -1.42
N MET A 47 8.07 3.12 -1.50
CA MET A 47 9.49 2.80 -1.32
C MET A 47 9.76 2.20 0.07
N LEU A 48 9.22 2.80 1.14
CA LEU A 48 9.35 2.24 2.48
C LEU A 48 8.68 0.87 2.62
N MET A 49 7.53 0.67 1.99
CA MET A 49 6.82 -0.62 2.02
C MET A 49 7.57 -1.69 1.22
N GLU A 50 8.29 -1.32 0.16
CA GLU A 50 9.22 -2.19 -0.57
C GLU A 50 10.43 -2.56 0.31
N ASP A 51 11.05 -1.59 0.98
CA ASP A 51 12.15 -1.82 1.94
C ASP A 51 11.73 -2.75 3.09
N MET A 52 10.48 -2.63 3.54
CA MET A 52 9.88 -3.49 4.57
C MET A 52 9.38 -4.85 4.05
N ASN A 53 9.58 -5.14 2.76
CA ASN A 53 9.08 -6.33 2.08
C ASN A 53 7.56 -6.52 2.23
N LEU A 54 6.76 -5.45 2.36
CA LEU A 54 5.30 -5.52 2.39
C LEU A 54 4.70 -5.57 0.99
N ILE A 55 5.39 -4.97 0.02
CA ILE A 55 5.02 -4.97 -1.40
C ILE A 55 6.25 -5.32 -2.24
N VAL A 56 6.00 -5.76 -3.46
CA VAL A 56 7.05 -6.06 -4.46
C VAL A 56 6.77 -5.24 -5.70
N LYS A 57 7.77 -4.52 -6.17
CA LYS A 57 7.73 -3.78 -7.44
C LYS A 57 7.94 -4.72 -8.63
N SER A 58 7.08 -4.62 -9.63
CA SER A 58 7.21 -5.33 -10.91
C SER A 58 8.09 -4.53 -11.87
N VAL A 59 9.03 -5.21 -12.52
CA VAL A 59 9.87 -4.61 -13.56
C VAL A 59 9.17 -4.77 -14.92
N SER A 60 8.02 -4.12 -15.07
CA SER A 60 7.25 -4.05 -16.33
C SER A 60 7.39 -2.64 -16.90
N SER A 61 7.72 -2.54 -18.19
CA SER A 61 8.50 -1.43 -18.78
C SER A 61 7.76 -0.11 -19.04
N ALA A 62 6.65 0.17 -18.36
CA ALA A 62 5.91 1.43 -18.58
C ALA A 62 5.39 2.09 -17.31
N LEU A 63 5.21 1.36 -16.20
CA LEU A 63 4.55 1.86 -15.00
C LEU A 63 5.19 1.25 -13.75
N ASP A 64 5.39 2.07 -12.71
CA ASP A 64 5.81 1.59 -11.38
C ASP A 64 4.68 0.74 -10.77
N GLU A 65 4.67 -0.53 -11.10
CA GLU A 65 3.65 -1.51 -10.73
C GLU A 65 4.01 -2.22 -9.42
N TYR A 66 3.06 -2.33 -8.49
CA TYR A 66 3.26 -2.94 -7.17
C TYR A 66 2.25 -4.07 -6.93
N ARG A 67 2.70 -5.12 -6.24
CA ARG A 67 1.86 -6.20 -5.69
C ARG A 67 2.14 -6.41 -4.21
N VAL A 68 1.17 -6.90 -3.45
CA VAL A 68 1.38 -7.24 -2.03
C VAL A 68 2.24 -8.51 -1.91
N SER A 69 3.20 -8.51 -1.00
CA SER A 69 4.03 -9.69 -0.69
C SER A 69 3.32 -10.63 0.29
N ALA A 70 3.89 -11.82 0.56
CA ALA A 70 3.42 -12.68 1.65
C ALA A 70 3.45 -11.97 3.02
N THR A 71 4.53 -11.24 3.32
CA THR A 71 4.65 -10.46 4.56
C THR A 71 3.62 -9.32 4.63
N GLY A 72 3.31 -8.69 3.49
CA GLY A 72 2.23 -7.71 3.39
C GLY A 72 0.86 -8.31 3.70
N GLN A 73 0.58 -9.51 3.18
CA GLN A 73 -0.65 -10.25 3.45
C GLN A 73 -0.78 -10.63 4.93
N GLU A 74 0.30 -11.09 5.56
CA GLU A 74 0.34 -11.39 7.00
C GLU A 74 0.09 -10.13 7.85
N ARG A 75 0.69 -9.00 7.47
CA ARG A 75 0.47 -7.72 8.14
C ARG A 75 -0.97 -7.26 7.99
N PHE A 76 -1.57 -7.39 6.80
CA PHE A 76 -2.98 -7.07 6.59
C PHE A 76 -3.90 -7.97 7.43
N ALA A 77 -3.65 -9.28 7.45
CA ALA A 77 -4.41 -10.22 8.27
C ALA A 77 -4.30 -9.90 9.78
N TRP A 78 -3.14 -9.45 10.23
CA TRP A 78 -2.96 -8.94 11.59
C TRP A 78 -3.79 -7.66 11.82
N LEU A 79 -3.75 -6.70 10.89
CA LEU A 79 -4.56 -5.48 10.98
C LEU A 79 -6.06 -5.79 11.07
N GLU A 80 -6.59 -6.72 10.27
CA GLU A 80 -8.01 -7.10 10.28
C GLU A 80 -8.43 -7.81 11.57
N LYS A 81 -7.54 -8.59 12.19
CA LYS A 81 -7.81 -9.25 13.48
C LYS A 81 -7.74 -8.30 14.67
N ASN A 82 -7.07 -7.15 14.52
CA ASN A 82 -6.82 -6.19 15.61
C ASN A 82 -7.55 -4.85 15.42
N SER A 83 -8.17 -4.61 14.26
CA SER A 83 -8.86 -3.36 13.90
C SER A 83 -10.16 -3.11 14.66
N ALA A 84 -10.74 -4.13 15.30
CA ALA A 84 -11.86 -3.94 16.23
C ALA A 84 -11.47 -3.17 17.51
N ASN A 85 -10.17 -3.05 17.81
CA ASN A 85 -9.63 -2.36 19.00
C ASN A 85 -8.90 -1.05 18.68
N VAL A 86 -8.88 -0.62 17.41
CA VAL A 86 -8.16 0.59 16.94
C VAL A 86 -9.10 1.45 16.09
N ALA A 87 -10.31 1.68 16.59
CA ALA A 87 -11.25 2.70 16.13
C ALA A 87 -11.45 3.76 17.23
#